data_AF-A0A9Q0X1S4-F1
#
_entry.id   AF-A0A9Q0X1S4-F1
#
_cell.length_a   1.000
_cell.length_b   1.000
_cell.length_c   1.000
_cell.angle_alpha   90.00
_cell.angle_beta   90.00
_cell.angle_gamma   90.00
#
_symmetry.space_group_name_H-M   'P 1'
#
loop_
_entity.id
_entity.type
_entity.pdbx_description
1 polymer ?
#
loop_
_entity_poly.entity_id
_entity_poly.type
_entity_poly.pdbx_seq_one_letter_code
_entity_poly.pdbx_strand_id
1 'polypeptide(L)'
;MEALSGDSAVVTAPSIRETVILPDQVLVFLKYPPSSRLFTKEDLLCVYFPANKSSSQSQRRLPPNHIDGKDVDDQIVRCPLIPHGYSVSLALKSGGFIHPGPTHRWDSLVYEALIDRDNTTVVFREGA
;
A
#
# COMPACT_ATOMS: atom_id res chain seq x y z
N MET A 1 -22.51 -0.41 42.09
CA MET A 1 -22.78 -1.13 40.84
C MET A 1 -22.21 -0.29 39.71
N GLU A 2 -20.98 -0.61 39.33
CA GLU A 2 -20.26 0.06 38.25
C GLU A 2 -20.80 -0.43 36.92
N ALA A 3 -21.23 0.49 36.07
CA ALA A 3 -21.68 0.20 34.72
C ALA A 3 -20.44 -0.01 33.84
N LEU A 4 -20.31 -1.21 33.29
CA LEU A 4 -19.24 -1.59 32.37
C LEU A 4 -19.35 -0.72 31.11
N SER A 5 -18.33 0.12 30.88
CA SER A 5 -18.10 0.77 29.59
C SER A 5 -18.03 -0.32 28.53
N GLY A 6 -18.99 -0.32 27.61
CA GLY A 6 -18.93 -1.12 26.40
C GLY A 6 -17.76 -0.63 25.56
N ASP A 7 -16.66 -1.36 25.62
CA ASP A 7 -15.56 -1.24 24.67
C ASP A 7 -16.09 -1.78 23.33
N SER A 8 -16.68 -0.87 22.55
CA SER A 8 -17.07 -1.15 21.18
C SER A 8 -15.76 -1.33 20.42
N ALA A 9 -15.33 -2.59 20.27
CA ALA A 9 -14.15 -2.95 19.49
C ALA A 9 -14.26 -2.24 18.14
N VAL A 10 -13.49 -1.17 17.98
CA VAL A 10 -13.41 -0.44 16.72
C VAL A 10 -12.86 -1.44 15.73
N VAL A 11 -13.75 -1.99 14.89
CA VAL A 11 -13.37 -2.82 13.75
C VAL A 11 -12.61 -1.89 12.82
N THR A 12 -11.31 -1.80 13.08
CA THR A 12 -10.40 -0.99 12.28
C THR A 12 -10.38 -1.66 10.92
N ALA A 13 -10.60 -0.93 9.84
CA ALA A 13 -10.44 -1.49 8.51
C ALA A 13 -8.95 -1.55 8.16
N PRO A 14 -8.50 -2.49 7.31
CA PRO A 14 -7.16 -2.43 6.75
C PRO A 14 -6.89 -1.07 6.09
N SER A 15 -5.68 -0.56 6.23
CA SER A 15 -5.25 0.72 5.67
C SER A 15 -3.93 0.56 4.91
N ILE A 16 -3.61 1.54 4.07
CA ILE A 16 -2.29 1.58 3.41
C ILE A 16 -1.30 2.20 4.39
N ARG A 17 -0.25 1.46 4.74
CA ARG A 17 0.87 1.95 5.56
C ARG A 17 1.70 2.95 4.77
N GLU A 18 2.07 2.57 3.56
CA GLU A 18 2.97 3.33 2.69
C GLU A 18 2.80 2.84 1.25
N THR A 19 3.09 3.72 0.31
CA THR A 19 3.13 3.42 -1.12
C THR A 19 4.45 3.87 -1.69
N VAL A 20 5.15 2.99 -2.39
CA VAL A 20 6.43 3.27 -3.04
C VAL A 20 6.27 3.12 -4.55
N ILE A 21 6.47 4.23 -5.27
CA ILE A 21 6.44 4.26 -6.74
C ILE A 21 7.85 3.97 -7.25
N LEU A 22 8.03 2.78 -7.83
CA LEU A 22 9.25 2.34 -8.51
C LEU A 22 9.19 2.68 -10.01
N PRO A 23 10.31 2.61 -10.75
CA PRO A 23 10.34 2.86 -12.19
C PRO A 23 9.54 1.87 -13.05
N ASP A 24 9.18 0.70 -12.53
CA ASP A 24 8.52 -0.39 -13.24
C ASP A 24 7.19 -0.84 -12.61
N GLN A 25 6.98 -0.56 -11.32
CA GLN A 25 5.81 -0.98 -10.56
C GLN A 25 5.52 -0.04 -9.38
N VAL A 26 4.42 -0.28 -8.70
CA VAL A 26 4.08 0.39 -7.44
C VAL A 26 3.97 -0.68 -6.36
N LEU A 27 4.65 -0.46 -5.23
CA LEU A 27 4.50 -1.28 -4.04
C LEU A 27 3.55 -0.59 -3.08
N VAL A 28 2.51 -1.29 -2.64
CA VAL A 28 1.57 -0.78 -1.64
C VAL A 28 1.61 -1.70 -0.44
N PHE A 29 2.06 -1.16 0.69
CA PHE A 29 2.20 -1.90 1.93
C PHE A 29 0.92 -1.72 2.74
N LEU A 30 0.32 -2.84 3.14
CA LEU A 30 -0.92 -2.84 3.89
C LEU A 30 -0.64 -2.98 5.39
N LYS A 31 -1.39 -2.22 6.18
CA LYS A 31 -1.46 -2.36 7.63
C LYS A 31 -2.80 -2.96 8.00
N TYR A 32 -2.75 -4.07 8.69
CA TYR A 32 -3.94 -4.78 9.13
C TYR A 32 -4.18 -4.62 10.63
N PRO A 33 -5.44 -4.58 11.06
CA PRO A 33 -5.80 -4.73 12.46
C PRO A 33 -5.49 -6.14 12.98
N PRO A 34 -5.35 -6.30 14.30
CA PRO A 34 -5.27 -7.61 14.93
C PRO A 34 -6.44 -8.50 14.48
N SER A 35 -6.13 -9.74 14.07
CA SER A 35 -7.12 -10.76 13.66
C SER A 35 -7.82 -10.53 12.31
N SER A 36 -7.33 -9.63 11.46
CA SER A 36 -7.89 -9.45 10.11
C SER A 36 -7.36 -10.49 9.12
N ARG A 37 -8.23 -10.91 8.19
CA ARG A 37 -7.83 -11.76 7.07
C ARG A 37 -7.00 -10.95 6.08
N LEU A 38 -5.92 -11.55 5.60
CA LEU A 38 -5.11 -11.02 4.49
C LEU A 38 -5.88 -11.05 3.17
N PHE A 39 -5.77 -9.96 2.40
CA PHE A 39 -6.34 -9.88 1.06
C PHE A 39 -5.56 -10.74 0.06
N THR A 40 -6.29 -11.31 -0.91
CA THR A 40 -5.69 -12.00 -2.06
C THR A 40 -5.80 -11.14 -3.32
N LYS A 41 -5.21 -11.62 -4.42
CA LYS A 41 -5.26 -10.95 -5.74
C LYS A 41 -6.71 -10.85 -6.25
N GLU A 42 -7.57 -11.74 -5.78
CA GLU A 42 -8.98 -11.78 -6.10
C GLU A 42 -9.77 -10.70 -5.36
N ASP A 43 -9.27 -10.22 -4.21
CA ASP A 43 -9.95 -9.24 -3.36
C ASP A 43 -9.67 -7.78 -3.78
N LEU A 44 -8.54 -7.52 -4.45
CA LEU A 44 -8.01 -6.18 -4.67
C LEU A 44 -7.97 -5.72 -6.14
N LEU A 45 -8.06 -4.41 -6.32
CA LEU A 45 -7.80 -3.68 -7.56
C LEU A 45 -6.92 -2.46 -7.28
N CYS A 46 -5.91 -2.27 -8.11
CA CYS A 46 -5.11 -1.06 -8.18
C CYS A 46 -5.91 0.00 -8.93
N VAL A 47 -6.20 1.13 -8.28
CA VAL A 47 -6.99 2.22 -8.84
C VAL A 47 -6.10 3.43 -9.05
N TYR A 48 -6.18 4.02 -10.24
CA TYR A 48 -5.35 5.14 -10.64
C TYR A 48 -6.22 6.34 -10.96
N PHE A 49 -5.95 7.44 -10.28
CA PHE A 49 -6.67 8.70 -10.45
C PHE A 49 -5.80 9.70 -11.17
N PRO A 50 -6.30 10.40 -12.20
CA PRO A 50 -5.55 11.48 -12.83
C PRO A 50 -5.30 12.59 -11.80
N ALA A 51 -4.06 13.09 -11.74
CA ALA A 51 -3.66 14.18 -10.85
C ALA A 51 -4.40 15.48 -11.21
N ASN A 52 -4.77 15.65 -12.48
CA ASN A 52 -5.54 16.79 -12.95
C ASN A 52 -7.03 16.46 -13.01
N LYS A 53 -7.80 17.07 -12.11
CA LYS A 53 -9.28 16.94 -12.03
C LYS A 53 -10.01 17.41 -13.30
N SER A 54 -9.34 18.20 -14.16
CA SER A 54 -9.88 18.69 -15.44
C SER A 54 -9.67 17.73 -16.62
N SER A 55 -9.01 16.59 -16.40
CA SER A 55 -8.82 15.57 -17.43
C SER A 55 -10.13 14.80 -17.64
N SER A 56 -10.55 14.63 -18.90
CA SER A 56 -11.65 13.73 -19.29
C SER A 56 -11.31 12.24 -19.08
N GLN A 57 -10.11 11.93 -18.56
CA GLN A 57 -9.68 10.58 -18.27
C GLN A 57 -10.39 10.03 -17.03
N SER A 58 -11.14 8.96 -17.23
CA SER A 58 -11.73 8.18 -16.15
C SER A 58 -10.65 7.50 -15.30
N GLN A 59 -10.96 7.28 -14.02
CA GLN A 59 -10.17 6.40 -13.14
C GLN A 59 -9.90 5.06 -13.85
N ARG A 60 -8.66 4.57 -13.76
CA ARG A 60 -8.29 3.26 -14.29
C ARG A 60 -8.24 2.24 -13.17
N ARG A 61 -8.70 1.02 -13.42
CA ARG A 61 -8.66 -0.09 -12.46
C ARG A 61 -7.92 -1.26 -13.10
N LEU A 62 -6.88 -1.74 -12.45
CA LEU A 62 -6.09 -2.87 -12.91
C LEU A 62 -5.94 -3.89 -11.77
N PRO A 63 -5.87 -5.20 -12.08
CA PRO A 63 -5.51 -6.19 -11.08
C PRO A 63 -4.06 -5.99 -10.62
N PRO A 64 -3.72 -6.32 -9.35
CA PRO A 64 -2.33 -6.40 -8.93
C PRO A 64 -1.56 -7.41 -9.78
N ASN A 65 -0.28 -7.11 -10.05
CA ASN A 65 0.64 -8.06 -10.67
C ASN A 65 0.86 -9.25 -9.71
N HIS A 66 1.17 -8.95 -8.46
CA HIS A 66 1.49 -9.91 -7.42
C HIS A 66 1.12 -9.39 -6.03
N ILE A 67 0.99 -10.30 -5.06
CA ILE A 67 0.88 -9.97 -3.64
C ILE A 67 1.94 -10.80 -2.91
N ASP A 68 2.87 -10.10 -2.25
CA ASP A 68 3.86 -10.70 -1.37
C ASP A 68 3.41 -10.61 0.10
N GLY A 69 4.06 -11.40 0.96
CA GLY A 69 3.82 -11.41 2.40
C GLY A 69 2.79 -12.45 2.82
N LYS A 70 3.12 -13.19 3.89
CA LYS A 70 2.26 -14.21 4.50
C LYS A 70 1.68 -13.75 5.84
N ASP A 71 2.13 -12.61 6.32
CA ASP A 71 1.84 -12.07 7.64
C ASP A 71 1.13 -10.71 7.55
N VAL A 72 0.47 -10.36 8.66
CA VAL A 72 -0.39 -9.18 8.85
C VAL A 72 0.39 -7.86 8.70
N ASP A 73 1.68 -7.86 9.03
CA ASP A 73 2.52 -6.66 9.01
C ASP A 73 3.34 -6.49 7.72
N ASP A 74 3.40 -7.53 6.88
CA ASP A 74 4.34 -7.64 5.77
C ASP A 74 3.66 -7.87 4.41
N GLN A 75 2.34 -7.67 4.31
CA GLN A 75 1.67 -7.83 3.03
C GLN A 75 1.94 -6.64 2.08
N ILE A 76 2.50 -6.96 0.92
CA ILE A 76 2.87 -5.99 -0.13
C ILE A 76 2.09 -6.30 -1.40
N VAL A 77 1.30 -5.33 -1.87
CA VAL A 77 0.57 -5.42 -3.13
C VAL A 77 1.40 -4.77 -4.23
N ARG A 78 1.73 -5.52 -5.28
CA ARG A 78 2.47 -5.01 -6.45
C ARG A 78 1.48 -4.62 -7.54
N CYS A 79 1.34 -3.33 -7.75
CA CYS A 79 0.51 -2.75 -8.79
C CYS A 79 1.36 -2.45 -10.05
N PRO A 80 0.82 -2.63 -11.27
CA PRO A 80 1.52 -2.22 -12.49
C PRO A 80 1.78 -0.71 -12.50
N LEU A 81 2.88 -0.26 -13.08
CA LEU A 81 3.10 1.17 -13.22
C LEU A 81 2.17 1.75 -14.30
N ILE A 82 1.48 2.84 -13.98
CA ILE A 82 0.78 3.68 -14.95
C ILE A 82 1.61 4.94 -15.22
N PRO A 83 1.63 5.46 -16.46
CA PRO A 83 2.39 6.65 -16.85
C PRO A 83 2.11 7.87 -15.96
N HIS A 84 3.05 8.82 -16.01
CA HIS A 84 3.07 10.03 -15.18
C HIS A 84 1.72 10.78 -15.15
N GLY A 85 1.45 11.40 -14.01
CA GLY A 85 0.22 12.19 -13.80
C GLY A 85 -0.95 11.41 -13.23
N TYR A 86 -0.71 10.21 -12.68
CA TYR A 86 -1.70 9.45 -11.92
C TYR A 86 -1.25 9.25 -10.47
N SER A 87 -2.18 9.37 -9.52
CA SER A 87 -2.02 8.83 -8.16
C SER A 87 -2.60 7.42 -8.10
N VAL A 88 -2.10 6.60 -7.18
CA VAL A 88 -2.47 5.20 -7.03
C VAL A 88 -3.10 4.96 -5.67
N SER A 89 -4.12 4.11 -5.62
CA SER A 89 -4.75 3.63 -4.40
C SER A 89 -5.22 2.18 -4.61
N LEU A 90 -5.76 1.57 -3.56
CA LEU A 90 -6.35 0.24 -3.61
C LEU A 90 -7.86 0.32 -3.39
N ALA A 91 -8.59 -0.50 -4.14
CA ALA A 91 -10.01 -0.72 -3.94
C ALA A 91 -10.28 -2.22 -3.76
N LEU A 92 -11.30 -2.52 -2.95
CA LEU A 92 -11.81 -3.87 -2.80
C LEU A 92 -12.75 -4.18 -3.96
N LYS A 93 -12.67 -5.40 -4.51
CA LYS A 93 -13.63 -5.87 -5.52
C LYS A 93 -15.05 -5.96 -4.97
N SER A 94 -15.20 -6.23 -3.68
CA SER A 94 -16.48 -6.16 -2.96
C SER A 94 -17.06 -4.75 -2.83
N GLY A 95 -16.30 -3.72 -3.24
CA GLY A 95 -16.65 -2.32 -3.10
C GLY A 95 -15.92 -1.66 -1.93
N GLY A 96 -15.63 -0.36 -2.09
CA GLY A 96 -14.90 0.44 -1.12
C GLY A 96 -13.44 0.70 -1.51
N PHE A 97 -12.92 1.84 -1.06
CA PHE A 97 -11.52 2.21 -1.19
C PHE A 97 -10.81 1.96 0.12
N ILE A 98 -9.56 1.54 0.04
CA ILE A 98 -8.68 1.48 1.20
C ILE A 98 -8.14 2.88 1.46
N HIS A 99 -8.11 3.29 2.73
CA HIS A 99 -7.62 4.61 3.10
C HIS A 99 -6.18 4.79 2.61
N PRO A 100 -5.89 5.85 1.83
CA PRO A 100 -4.57 6.08 1.28
C PRO A 100 -3.57 6.43 2.39
N GLY A 101 -2.36 5.90 2.25
CA GLY A 101 -1.21 6.22 3.10
C GLY A 101 -0.26 7.20 2.42
N PRO A 102 0.86 7.54 3.08
CA PRO A 102 1.93 8.32 2.48
C PRO A 102 2.46 7.65 1.21
N THR A 103 2.74 8.46 0.19
CA THR A 103 3.26 8.02 -1.10
C THR A 103 4.66 8.57 -1.31
N HIS A 104 5.60 7.68 -1.52
CA HIS A 104 7.01 7.97 -1.74
C HIS A 104 7.38 7.60 -3.17
N ARG A 105 8.18 8.44 -3.82
CA ARG A 105 8.78 8.12 -5.10
C ARG A 105 10.21 7.63 -4.87
N TRP A 106 10.60 6.57 -5.57
CA TRP A 106 11.95 5.99 -5.48
C TRP A 106 13.06 7.01 -5.75
N ASP A 107 12.84 7.98 -6.65
CA ASP A 107 13.79 9.05 -6.96
C ASP A 107 13.98 10.07 -5.81
N SER A 108 13.08 10.08 -4.83
CA SER A 108 13.17 10.92 -3.63
C SER A 108 13.67 10.16 -2.39
N LEU A 109 13.91 8.85 -2.48
CA LEU A 109 14.50 8.08 -1.39
C LEU A 109 16.01 8.36 -1.39
N VAL A 110 16.51 9.05 -0.36
CA VAL A 110 17.94 9.33 -0.20
C VAL A 110 18.66 8.04 0.18
N TYR A 111 19.56 7.56 -0.67
CA TYR A 111 20.30 6.31 -0.48
C TYR A 111 21.53 6.54 0.40
N GLU A 112 21.63 5.84 1.52
CA GLU A 112 22.92 5.50 2.12
C GLU A 112 23.01 3.97 2.18
N ALA A 113 23.92 3.39 1.40
CA ALA A 113 24.14 1.96 1.35
C ALA A 113 25.28 1.59 2.31
N LEU A 114 24.97 0.83 3.36
CA LEU A 114 25.98 0.17 4.19
C LEU A 114 26.16 -1.26 3.68
N ILE A 115 27.32 -1.53 3.09
CA ILE A 115 27.72 -2.88 2.67
C ILE A 115 28.27 -3.59 3.91
N ASP A 116 27.56 -4.62 4.37
CA ASP A 116 28.11 -5.54 5.37
C ASP A 116 29.15 -6.47 4.72
N ARG A 117 30.15 -6.87 5.50
CA ARG A 117 31.40 -7.52 5.06
C ARG A 117 31.21 -8.85 4.32
N ASP A 118 29.99 -9.40 4.33
CA ASP A 118 29.65 -10.73 3.81
C ASP A 118 28.74 -10.69 2.56
N ASN A 119 28.60 -9.53 1.88
CA ASN A 119 27.97 -9.37 0.56
C ASN A 119 26.45 -9.70 0.41
N THR A 120 25.70 -9.95 1.49
CA THR A 120 24.31 -10.47 1.33
C THR A 120 23.18 -9.68 2.00
N THR A 121 23.42 -8.51 2.59
CA THR A 121 22.32 -7.77 3.22
C THR A 121 22.37 -6.28 2.93
N VAL A 122 21.35 -5.77 2.22
CA VAL A 122 21.03 -4.35 2.15
C VAL A 122 19.90 -4.12 3.13
N VAL A 123 20.15 -3.36 4.20
CA VAL A 123 19.14 -2.97 5.18
C VAL A 123 18.64 -1.57 4.82
N PHE A 124 17.32 -1.41 4.75
CA PHE A 124 16.67 -0.11 4.56
C PHE A 124 16.46 0.53 5.93
N ARG A 125 17.01 1.73 6.14
CA ARG A 125 16.68 2.56 7.31
C ARG A 125 16.26 3.96 6.85
N GLU A 126 15.14 4.40 7.40
CA GLU A 126 14.61 5.75 7.24
C GLU A 126 15.59 6.80 7.78
N GLY A 127 15.79 7.88 7.01
CA GLY A 127 16.55 9.05 7.38
C GLY A 127 15.65 10.29 7.39
N ALA A 128 15.16 10.62 8.60
CA ALA A 128 14.44 11.81 9.05
C ALA A 128 12.97 11.99 8.65
#